data_AF-G7DT69-F1
#
_entry.id   AF-G7DT69-F1
#
_cell.length_a   1.000
_cell.length_b   1.000
_cell.length_c   1.000
_cell.angle_alpha   90.00
_cell.angle_beta   90.00
_cell.angle_gamma   90.00
#
_symmetry.space_group_name_H-M   'P 1'
#
loop_
_entity.id
_entity.type
_entity.pdbx_description
1 polymer ?
#
loop_
_entity_poly.entity_id
_entity_poly.type
_entity_poly.pdbx_seq_one_letter_code
_entity_poly.pdbx_strand_id
1 'polypeptide(L)'
;MAGSDSGSDVEDVRAGPSNEIDGKEETSASLFPAPPSIWKRFTTRNIELAKLLDERIRAEDALQSPTQGKSKQEERSKRQARLLADELDKDEEDVADFDLLQLIRPPSVEQVYREGYWNVFGQSFPVSEEDTELPDEMRLYDPLAERKNNLEKLLQTLLLTYFKLTQALLKGPPSRAVPQPDSLYVTVPGETGEPERVERNDVDLCLQHIRYASLNMHHLLNQLRPVQARENLRVIMLQQIQARREIAASLREQARLAQAQIDVLKTRLRGTEHADMAIDPPLKGSAVEELDTSRSKRVRESHNAFVTASYPKKA
;
A
#
# COMPACT_ATOMS: atom_id res chain seq x y z
N MET A 1 -44.45 -41.48 -35.00
CA MET A 1 -45.82 -41.03 -35.25
C MET A 1 -46.14 -40.05 -34.14
N ALA A 2 -45.95 -38.75 -34.40
CA ALA A 2 -47.01 -37.78 -34.76
C ALA A 2 -47.95 -37.54 -33.57
N GLY A 3 -48.24 -36.33 -33.06
CA GLY A 3 -47.93 -34.92 -33.34
C GLY A 3 -48.37 -34.13 -32.07
N SER A 4 -47.89 -32.90 -31.79
CA SER A 4 -48.59 -31.62 -32.11
C SER A 4 -50.06 -31.60 -31.62
N ASP A 5 -50.63 -30.62 -30.92
CA ASP A 5 -50.39 -29.20 -30.66
C ASP A 5 -51.60 -28.74 -29.77
N SER A 6 -51.40 -27.96 -28.71
CA SER A 6 -51.84 -26.55 -28.51
C SER A 6 -53.18 -26.28 -27.80
N GLY A 7 -53.08 -25.36 -26.82
CA GLY A 7 -54.09 -24.37 -26.36
C GLY A 7 -55.20 -24.87 -25.43
N SER A 8 -55.66 -24.16 -24.40
CA SER A 8 -55.35 -22.85 -23.79
C SER A 8 -56.17 -22.73 -22.50
N ASP A 9 -55.92 -21.66 -21.74
CA ASP A 9 -56.78 -21.04 -20.70
C ASP A 9 -56.60 -21.54 -19.25
N VAL A 10 -55.98 -20.84 -18.28
CA VAL A 10 -55.97 -19.42 -17.81
C VAL A 10 -56.69 -19.33 -16.44
N GLU A 11 -56.02 -18.65 -15.49
CA GLU A 11 -56.49 -18.13 -14.17
C GLU A 11 -56.63 -19.17 -13.02
N ASP A 12 -56.19 -18.93 -11.78
CA ASP A 12 -55.87 -17.69 -11.08
C ASP A 12 -55.14 -17.93 -9.73
N VAL A 13 -54.51 -16.86 -9.20
CA VAL A 13 -54.20 -16.56 -7.78
C VAL A 13 -53.34 -17.54 -6.94
N ARG A 14 -52.10 -17.17 -6.59
CA ARG A 14 -51.78 -16.39 -5.35
C ARG A 14 -50.27 -16.22 -5.16
N ALA A 15 -49.87 -14.99 -4.87
CA ALA A 15 -48.53 -14.57 -4.48
C ALA A 15 -47.96 -15.42 -3.34
N GLY A 16 -46.72 -15.90 -3.53
CA GLY A 16 -45.92 -16.51 -2.48
C GLY A 16 -45.50 -15.47 -1.43
N PRO A 17 -45.34 -15.87 -0.16
CA PRO A 17 -44.90 -14.96 0.88
C PRO A 17 -43.44 -14.56 0.67
N SER A 18 -43.20 -13.26 0.74
CA SER A 18 -41.90 -12.61 0.86
C SER A 18 -41.14 -13.24 2.04
N ASN A 19 -40.15 -14.07 1.73
CA ASN A 19 -39.23 -14.60 2.74
C ASN A 19 -38.17 -13.52 2.99
N GLU A 20 -38.44 -12.63 3.94
CA GLU A 20 -37.40 -11.90 4.66
C GLU A 20 -36.58 -12.92 5.46
N ILE A 21 -35.64 -13.59 4.78
CA ILE A 21 -34.66 -14.44 5.45
C ILE A 21 -33.55 -13.51 5.94
N ASP A 22 -33.61 -13.23 7.24
CA ASP A 22 -32.53 -12.72 8.06
C ASP A 22 -31.22 -13.47 7.70
N GLY A 23 -30.25 -12.75 7.13
CA GLY A 23 -29.03 -13.29 6.50
C GLY A 23 -28.01 -13.92 7.46
N LYS A 24 -28.47 -14.53 8.55
CA LYS A 24 -27.65 -15.20 9.55
C LYS A 24 -27.34 -16.66 9.19
N GLU A 25 -28.22 -17.33 8.44
CA GLU A 25 -28.11 -18.79 8.26
C GLU A 25 -27.11 -19.23 7.17
N GLU A 26 -26.92 -18.46 6.09
CA GLU A 26 -25.99 -18.81 5.00
C GLU A 26 -24.50 -18.61 5.35
N THR A 27 -24.19 -18.02 6.50
CA THR A 27 -22.80 -17.73 6.93
C THR A 27 -22.10 -18.92 7.58
N SER A 28 -22.82 -20.01 7.89
CA SER A 28 -22.30 -21.16 8.63
C SER A 28 -21.37 -22.08 7.81
N ALA A 29 -21.34 -21.92 6.47
CA ALA A 29 -20.53 -22.75 5.58
C ALA A 29 -19.26 -22.05 5.03
N SER A 30 -19.10 -20.74 5.27
CA SER A 30 -17.98 -19.96 4.74
C SER A 30 -16.94 -19.67 5.82
N LEU A 31 -15.66 -19.90 5.50
CA LEU A 31 -14.52 -19.50 6.35
C LEU A 31 -14.32 -17.99 6.42
N PHE A 32 -14.95 -17.23 5.53
CA PHE A 32 -14.86 -15.78 5.47
C PHE A 32 -16.17 -15.12 5.89
N PRO A 33 -16.10 -14.05 6.70
CA PRO A 33 -17.29 -13.28 7.05
C PRO A 33 -17.91 -12.68 5.78
N ALA A 34 -19.23 -12.63 5.74
CA ALA A 34 -19.94 -11.93 4.67
C ALA A 34 -19.54 -10.44 4.65
N PRO A 35 -19.45 -9.82 3.47
CA PRO A 35 -19.11 -8.40 3.37
C PRO A 35 -20.16 -7.52 4.08
N PRO A 36 -19.78 -6.34 4.61
CA PRO A 36 -20.67 -5.48 5.37
C PRO A 36 -21.92 -5.06 4.59
N SER A 37 -23.13 -5.15 5.17
CA SER A 37 -24.42 -4.89 4.49
C SER A 37 -24.53 -3.55 3.74
N ILE A 38 -23.65 -2.59 4.06
CA ILE A 38 -23.51 -1.30 3.38
C ILE A 38 -23.21 -1.47 1.88
N TRP A 39 -22.52 -2.54 1.46
CA TRP A 39 -22.21 -2.76 0.04
C TRP A 39 -23.47 -2.83 -0.84
N LYS A 40 -24.59 -3.37 -0.31
CA LYS A 40 -25.87 -3.47 -1.05
C LYS A 40 -26.48 -2.11 -1.37
N ARG A 41 -26.06 -1.05 -0.67
CA ARG A 41 -26.55 0.32 -0.84
C ARG A 41 -25.89 1.05 -2.01
N PHE A 42 -24.77 0.53 -2.53
CA PHE A 42 -24.07 1.10 -3.69
C PHE A 42 -24.73 0.69 -5.01
N THR A 43 -25.89 1.27 -5.31
CA THR A 43 -26.55 1.15 -6.62
C THR A 43 -26.23 2.37 -7.49
N THR A 44 -26.28 2.22 -8.82
CA THR A 44 -26.05 3.32 -9.76
C THR A 44 -26.95 4.53 -9.47
N ARG A 45 -28.24 4.26 -9.19
CA ARG A 45 -29.23 5.27 -8.80
C ARG A 45 -28.83 6.01 -7.52
N ASN A 46 -28.44 5.27 -6.46
CA ASN A 46 -28.08 5.88 -5.18
C ASN A 46 -26.82 6.74 -5.29
N ILE A 47 -25.89 6.37 -6.18
CA ILE A 47 -24.68 7.15 -6.44
C ILE A 47 -25.01 8.44 -7.18
N GLU A 48 -25.93 8.41 -8.15
CA GLU A 48 -26.39 9.61 -8.87
C GLU A 48 -27.13 10.57 -7.94
N LEU A 49 -28.07 10.07 -7.14
CA LEU A 49 -28.79 10.86 -6.14
C LEU A 49 -27.83 11.45 -5.10
N ALA A 50 -26.85 10.69 -4.64
CA ALA A 50 -25.86 11.17 -3.69
C ALA A 50 -24.99 12.29 -4.30
N LYS A 51 -24.66 12.24 -5.60
CA LYS A 51 -23.90 13.30 -6.30
C LYS A 51 -24.72 14.60 -6.39
N LEU A 52 -25.98 14.49 -6.80
CA LEU A 52 -26.89 15.64 -6.86
C LEU A 52 -27.04 16.30 -5.48
N LEU A 53 -27.16 15.47 -4.45
CA LEU A 53 -27.27 15.94 -3.08
C LEU A 53 -25.97 16.61 -2.58
N ASP A 54 -24.80 16.11 -2.95
CA ASP A 54 -23.52 16.75 -2.62
C ASP A 54 -23.35 18.10 -3.34
N GLU A 55 -23.73 18.19 -4.62
CA GLU A 55 -23.75 19.46 -5.36
C GLU A 55 -24.67 20.49 -4.71
N ARG A 56 -25.85 20.05 -4.26
CA ARG A 56 -26.82 20.95 -3.61
C ARG A 56 -26.38 21.40 -2.23
N ILE A 57 -25.81 20.50 -1.43
CA ILE A 57 -25.25 20.87 -0.13
C ILE A 57 -24.09 21.85 -0.30
N ARG A 58 -23.21 21.65 -1.29
CA ARG A 58 -22.16 22.63 -1.60
C ARG A 58 -22.73 23.99 -2.02
N ALA A 59 -23.83 24.02 -2.75
CA ALA A 59 -24.52 25.26 -3.14
C ALA A 59 -25.19 25.97 -1.95
N GLU A 60 -25.82 25.23 -1.03
CA GLU A 60 -26.40 25.79 0.20
C GLU A 60 -25.34 26.25 1.21
N ASP A 61 -24.29 25.46 1.41
CA ASP A 61 -23.20 25.77 2.34
C ASP A 61 -22.37 26.97 1.84
N ALA A 62 -22.36 27.26 0.53
CA ALA A 62 -21.79 28.50 -0.01
C ALA A 62 -22.60 29.76 0.30
N LEU A 63 -23.88 29.62 0.66
CA LEU A 63 -24.81 30.71 0.98
C LEU A 63 -25.01 30.92 2.49
N GLN A 64 -24.60 29.97 3.34
CA GLN A 64 -24.75 30.04 4.79
C GLN A 64 -23.38 30.05 5.51
N SER A 65 -23.23 30.90 6.54
CA SER A 65 -22.03 30.86 7.40
C SER A 65 -21.97 29.52 8.15
N PRO A 66 -20.75 29.01 8.47
CA PRO A 66 -20.55 27.67 9.00
C PRO A 66 -21.09 27.59 10.43
N THR A 67 -22.38 27.27 10.56
CA THR A 67 -23.02 27.16 11.86
C THR A 67 -22.74 25.77 12.39
N GLN A 68 -21.99 25.72 13.50
CA GLN A 68 -21.60 24.49 14.18
C GLN A 68 -22.82 23.65 14.57
N GLY A 69 -22.76 22.36 14.28
CA GLY A 69 -23.68 21.42 14.89
C GLY A 69 -23.44 20.02 14.35
N LYS A 70 -22.92 19.14 15.20
CA LYS A 70 -22.97 17.69 14.98
C LYS A 70 -24.45 17.28 14.95
N SER A 71 -25.12 17.50 13.83
CA SER A 71 -26.51 17.09 13.69
C SER A 71 -26.57 15.57 13.74
N LYS A 72 -27.48 15.08 14.59
CA LYS A 72 -27.76 13.65 14.74
C LYS A 72 -28.06 13.07 13.36
N GLN A 73 -27.70 11.82 13.12
CA GLN A 73 -27.87 11.14 11.83
C GLN A 73 -29.29 11.34 11.26
N GLU A 74 -30.32 11.35 12.11
CA GLU A 74 -31.72 11.62 11.77
C GLU A 74 -31.98 13.02 11.19
N GLU A 75 -31.30 14.06 11.67
CA GLU A 75 -31.46 15.42 11.17
C GLU A 75 -30.84 15.56 9.77
N ARG A 76 -29.77 14.82 9.50
CA ARG A 76 -29.16 14.75 8.16
C ARG A 76 -30.06 14.01 7.19
N SER A 77 -30.62 12.87 7.60
CA SER A 77 -31.61 12.13 6.80
C SER A 77 -32.85 12.98 6.49
N LYS A 78 -33.33 13.78 7.46
CA LYS A 78 -34.44 14.73 7.25
C LYS A 78 -34.07 15.87 6.29
N ARG A 79 -32.86 16.44 6.41
CA ARG A 79 -32.36 17.46 5.46
C ARG A 79 -32.25 16.88 4.05
N GLN A 80 -31.74 15.66 3.92
CA GLN A 80 -31.66 14.92 2.66
C GLN A 80 -33.05 14.69 2.06
N ALA A 81 -34.00 14.17 2.84
CA ALA A 81 -35.36 13.89 2.38
C ALA A 81 -36.03 15.17 1.87
N ARG A 82 -35.80 16.31 2.53
CA ARG A 82 -36.30 17.61 2.08
C ARG A 82 -35.69 18.04 0.75
N LEU A 83 -34.38 17.88 0.56
CA LEU A 83 -33.68 18.28 -0.67
C LEU A 83 -34.02 17.39 -1.87
N LEU A 84 -34.30 16.11 -1.62
CA LEU A 84 -34.67 15.15 -2.66
C LEU A 84 -36.17 15.19 -3.00
N ALA A 85 -37.02 15.57 -2.04
CA ALA A 85 -38.46 15.74 -2.28
C ALA A 85 -38.80 16.87 -3.26
N ASP A 86 -37.88 17.81 -3.48
CA ASP A 86 -38.03 18.86 -4.48
C ASP A 86 -37.72 18.34 -5.91
N GLU A 87 -37.02 17.22 -6.06
CA GLU A 87 -36.52 16.68 -7.34
C GLU A 87 -37.23 15.38 -7.78
N LEU A 88 -37.64 14.52 -6.84
CA LEU A 88 -38.44 13.34 -7.16
C LEU A 88 -39.91 13.73 -7.39
N ASP A 89 -40.45 13.35 -8.54
CA ASP A 89 -41.89 13.37 -8.78
C ASP A 89 -42.61 12.56 -7.68
N LYS A 90 -43.77 13.05 -7.23
CA LYS A 90 -44.54 12.54 -6.07
C LYS A 90 -44.93 11.07 -6.13
N ASP A 91 -44.70 10.41 -7.27
CA ASP A 91 -45.07 9.03 -7.54
C ASP A 91 -43.90 8.03 -7.33
N GLU A 92 -42.67 8.51 -7.09
CA GLU A 92 -41.52 7.65 -6.79
C GLU A 92 -41.30 7.53 -5.25
N GLU A 93 -42.01 6.60 -4.62
CA GLU A 93 -41.99 6.35 -3.16
C GLU A 93 -40.67 5.75 -2.60
N ASP A 94 -39.64 5.53 -3.41
CA ASP A 94 -38.41 4.83 -3.00
C ASP A 94 -37.25 5.77 -2.62
N VAL A 95 -37.51 6.85 -1.85
CA VAL A 95 -36.42 7.62 -1.24
C VAL A 95 -35.88 6.81 -0.06
N ALA A 96 -34.71 6.21 -0.26
CA ALA A 96 -34.12 5.31 0.72
C ALA A 96 -33.94 5.96 2.12
N ASP A 97 -34.33 5.23 3.18
CA ASP A 97 -34.29 5.67 4.60
C ASP A 97 -32.88 5.92 5.16
N PHE A 98 -31.83 5.77 4.36
CA PHE A 98 -30.44 5.88 4.81
C PHE A 98 -29.73 7.12 4.23
N ASP A 99 -28.71 7.56 4.97
CA ASP A 99 -27.90 8.72 4.62
C ASP A 99 -27.07 8.44 3.35
N LEU A 100 -27.48 9.01 2.22
CA LEU A 100 -26.84 8.83 0.90
C LEU A 100 -25.45 9.47 0.87
N LEU A 101 -25.17 10.44 1.74
CA LEU A 101 -23.84 11.07 1.84
C LEU A 101 -22.77 10.11 2.34
N GLN A 102 -23.15 9.07 3.10
CA GLN A 102 -22.19 8.06 3.58
C GLN A 102 -21.65 7.18 2.44
N LEU A 103 -22.32 7.16 1.27
CA LEU A 103 -21.85 6.43 0.09
C LEU A 103 -20.73 7.15 -0.65
N ILE A 104 -20.71 8.50 -0.60
CA ILE A 104 -19.74 9.32 -1.35
C ILE A 104 -18.62 9.81 -0.44
N ARG A 105 -18.92 10.14 0.83
CA ARG A 105 -17.91 10.70 1.73
C ARG A 105 -16.98 9.60 2.24
N PRO A 106 -15.66 9.80 2.16
CA PRO A 106 -14.72 8.88 2.78
C PRO A 106 -14.96 8.85 4.30
N PRO A 107 -14.70 7.71 4.96
CA PRO A 107 -14.77 7.64 6.41
C PRO A 107 -13.80 8.65 7.06
N SER A 108 -14.17 9.15 8.23
CA SER A 108 -13.36 10.16 8.94
C SER A 108 -12.02 9.56 9.38
N VAL A 109 -10.94 9.94 8.71
CA VAL A 109 -9.57 9.55 9.08
C VAL A 109 -9.13 10.23 10.38
N GLU A 110 -9.77 11.34 10.77
CA GLU A 110 -9.48 12.06 12.02
C GLU A 110 -9.73 11.21 13.27
N GLN A 111 -10.70 10.29 13.22
CA GLN A 111 -10.95 9.37 14.32
C GLN A 111 -9.74 8.45 14.54
N VAL A 112 -9.15 7.95 13.47
CA VAL A 112 -7.96 7.09 13.51
C VAL A 112 -6.76 7.86 14.07
N TYR A 113 -6.56 9.10 13.63
CA TYR A 113 -5.50 9.96 14.18
C TYR A 113 -5.71 10.32 15.66
N ARG A 114 -6.97 10.45 16.12
CA ARG A 114 -7.30 10.71 17.53
C ARG A 114 -7.05 9.50 18.41
N GLU A 115 -7.41 8.32 17.93
CA GLU A 115 -7.25 7.06 18.66
C GLU A 115 -5.78 6.61 18.66
N GLY A 116 -4.99 7.02 17.65
CA GLY A 116 -3.55 6.78 17.61
C GLY A 116 -3.15 5.35 17.23
N TYR A 117 -4.13 4.48 17.01
CA TYR A 117 -3.95 3.13 16.48
C TYR A 117 -5.07 2.78 15.49
N TRP A 118 -4.79 1.85 14.58
CA TRP A 118 -5.78 1.19 13.73
C TRP A 118 -5.76 -0.31 14.00
N ASN A 119 -6.95 -0.90 14.12
CA ASN A 119 -7.10 -2.32 14.43
C ASN A 119 -7.39 -3.12 13.16
N VAL A 120 -6.64 -4.19 12.94
CA VAL A 120 -6.89 -5.17 11.88
C VAL A 120 -6.81 -6.58 12.44
N PHE A 121 -7.89 -7.35 12.27
CA PHE A 121 -8.02 -8.75 12.72
C PHE A 121 -7.62 -9.00 14.19
N GLY A 122 -7.98 -8.06 15.08
CA GLY A 122 -7.65 -8.17 16.51
C GLY A 122 -6.23 -7.72 16.88
N GLN A 123 -5.44 -7.25 15.92
CA GLN A 123 -4.14 -6.62 16.17
C GLN A 123 -4.26 -5.10 16.03
N SER A 124 -3.72 -4.37 17.00
CA SER A 124 -3.63 -2.91 16.99
C SER A 124 -2.28 -2.47 16.43
N PHE A 125 -2.32 -1.58 15.44
CA PHE A 125 -1.14 -0.99 14.84
C PHE A 125 -1.10 0.51 15.16
N PRO A 126 0.02 1.06 15.63
CA PRO A 126 0.12 2.49 15.91
C PRO A 126 0.07 3.30 14.61
N VAL A 127 -0.55 4.48 14.66
CA VAL A 127 -0.66 5.40 13.52
C VAL A 127 0.65 6.18 13.34
N SER A 128 1.32 6.51 14.43
CA SER A 128 2.67 7.05 14.40
C SER A 128 3.67 5.90 14.42
N GLU A 129 4.60 5.90 13.47
CA GLU A 129 5.84 5.11 13.55
C GLU A 129 6.77 5.72 14.61
N GLU A 130 6.31 5.79 15.86
CA GLU A 130 7.19 6.14 16.97
C GLU A 130 8.10 4.94 17.16
N ASP A 131 9.38 5.10 16.77
CA ASP A 131 10.42 4.10 17.00
C ASP A 131 10.34 3.73 18.47
N THR A 132 9.99 2.48 18.78
CA THR A 132 9.95 2.02 20.17
C THR A 132 11.34 2.24 20.74
N GLU A 133 11.47 3.26 21.59
CA GLU A 133 12.74 3.58 22.22
C GLU A 133 13.13 2.36 23.04
N LEU A 134 14.34 1.84 22.83
CA LEU A 134 14.79 0.76 23.68
C LEU A 134 14.87 1.31 25.11
N PRO A 135 14.29 0.61 26.11
CA PRO A 135 14.51 0.93 27.50
C PRO A 135 16.02 1.01 27.76
N ASP A 136 16.47 2.01 28.52
CA ASP A 136 17.89 2.25 28.78
C ASP A 136 18.58 1.00 29.39
N GLU A 137 17.84 0.19 30.14
CA GLU A 137 18.30 -1.07 30.73
C GLU A 137 18.67 -2.15 29.69
N MET A 138 18.09 -2.07 28.48
CA MET A 138 18.29 -3.03 27.40
C MET A 138 19.30 -2.52 26.36
N ARG A 139 19.79 -1.29 26.50
CA ARG A 139 20.68 -0.65 25.54
C ARG A 139 22.14 -1.11 25.73
N LEU A 140 22.71 -1.71 24.68
CA LEU A 140 24.07 -2.26 24.71
C LEU A 140 25.13 -1.40 24.00
N TYR A 141 24.77 -0.18 23.59
CA TYR A 141 25.64 0.70 22.79
C TYR A 141 25.60 2.15 23.29
N ASP A 142 26.67 2.90 23.00
CA ASP A 142 26.79 4.31 23.33
C ASP A 142 26.03 5.18 22.30
N PRO A 143 25.04 5.99 22.71
CA PRO A 143 24.26 6.82 21.79
C PRO A 143 25.07 7.92 21.10
N LEU A 144 26.21 8.33 21.66
CA LEU A 144 27.03 9.42 21.10
C LEU A 144 28.00 8.95 20.03
N ALA A 145 28.28 7.65 19.98
CA ALA A 145 29.20 7.07 19.01
C ALA A 145 28.56 6.93 17.62
N GLU A 146 29.42 6.84 16.59
CA GLU A 146 28.96 6.60 15.22
C GLU A 146 28.21 5.25 15.13
N ARG A 147 26.99 5.29 14.57
CA ARG A 147 26.08 4.15 14.49
C ARG A 147 26.70 2.92 13.82
N LYS A 148 27.54 3.12 12.81
CA LYS A 148 28.26 2.05 12.10
C LYS A 148 29.18 1.29 13.06
N ASN A 149 29.98 2.01 13.86
CA ASN A 149 30.91 1.41 14.81
C ASN A 149 30.15 0.67 15.93
N ASN A 150 28.99 1.18 16.34
CA ASN A 150 28.12 0.48 17.28
C ASN A 150 27.55 -0.81 16.69
N LEU A 151 27.13 -0.81 15.43
CA LEU A 151 26.65 -2.01 14.75
C LEU A 151 27.74 -3.07 14.62
N GLU A 152 28.97 -2.67 14.27
CA GLU A 152 30.12 -3.56 14.19
C GLU A 152 30.46 -4.17 15.56
N LYS A 153 30.49 -3.36 16.62
CA LYS A 153 30.70 -3.85 17.99
C LYS A 153 29.59 -4.82 18.42
N LEU A 154 28.33 -4.49 18.16
CA LEU A 154 27.22 -5.39 18.45
C LEU A 154 27.35 -6.71 17.68
N LEU A 155 27.80 -6.68 16.42
CA LEU A 155 28.00 -7.89 15.62
C LEU A 155 29.10 -8.78 16.22
N GLN A 156 30.20 -8.16 16.64
CA GLN A 156 31.26 -8.87 17.35
C GLN A 156 30.74 -9.48 18.66
N THR A 157 29.93 -8.74 19.44
CA THR A 157 29.33 -9.29 20.67
C THR A 157 28.37 -10.45 20.38
N LEU A 158 27.58 -10.38 19.30
CA LEU A 158 26.68 -11.45 18.88
C LEU A 158 27.45 -12.71 18.49
N LEU A 159 28.52 -12.56 17.71
CA LEU A 159 29.36 -13.69 17.30
C LEU A 159 30.08 -14.34 18.48
N LEU A 160 30.63 -13.53 19.39
CA LEU A 160 31.30 -14.02 20.60
C LEU A 160 30.33 -14.71 21.56
N THR A 161 29.12 -14.19 21.72
CA THR A 161 28.08 -14.81 22.57
C THR A 161 27.55 -16.09 21.95
N TYR A 162 27.38 -16.15 20.63
CA TYR A 162 27.02 -17.40 19.93
C TYR A 162 28.12 -18.47 20.08
N PHE A 163 29.40 -18.09 19.97
CA PHE A 163 30.50 -19.02 20.21
C PHE A 163 30.53 -19.52 21.67
N LYS A 164 30.28 -18.64 22.66
CA LYS A 164 30.13 -19.06 24.06
C LYS A 164 28.95 -20.00 24.25
N LEU A 165 27.84 -19.77 23.56
CA LEU A 165 26.67 -20.64 23.58
C LEU A 165 27.00 -22.03 23.06
N THR A 166 27.68 -22.15 21.92
CA THR A 166 28.08 -23.46 21.37
C THR A 166 29.07 -24.18 22.28
N GLN A 167 30.00 -23.46 22.91
CA GLN A 167 30.87 -24.03 23.93
C GLN A 167 30.11 -24.48 25.18
N ALA A 168 29.13 -23.71 25.65
CA ALA A 168 28.30 -24.07 26.80
C ALA A 168 27.44 -25.30 26.53
N LEU A 169 26.85 -25.41 25.33
CA LEU A 169 26.11 -26.59 24.90
C LEU A 169 27.00 -27.83 24.78
N LEU A 170 28.27 -27.66 24.38
CA LEU A 170 29.23 -28.76 24.26
C LEU A 170 29.72 -29.26 25.62
N LYS A 171 29.76 -28.41 26.66
CA LYS A 171 30.16 -28.79 28.03
C LYS A 171 29.14 -29.69 28.75
N GLY A 172 27.98 -29.94 28.13
CA GLY A 172 26.88 -30.69 28.71
C GLY A 172 26.04 -29.84 29.66
N PRO A 173 24.73 -30.13 29.83
CA PRO A 173 23.90 -29.39 30.76
C PRO A 173 24.44 -29.54 32.19
N PRO A 174 24.37 -28.49 33.05
CA PRO A 174 24.78 -28.60 34.43
C PRO A 174 24.01 -29.75 35.09
N SER A 175 24.75 -30.77 35.52
CA SER A 175 24.15 -31.93 36.17
C SER A 175 23.62 -31.47 37.53
N ARG A 176 22.30 -31.50 37.71
CA ARG A 176 21.60 -31.15 38.98
C ARG A 176 22.16 -31.84 40.23
N ALA A 177 22.98 -32.88 40.06
CA ALA A 177 23.56 -33.67 41.13
C ALA A 177 24.89 -33.13 41.70
N VAL A 178 25.57 -32.19 41.02
CA VAL A 178 26.90 -31.72 41.44
C VAL A 178 26.96 -30.19 41.43
N PRO A 179 26.95 -29.53 42.60
CA PRO A 179 27.17 -28.09 42.66
C PRO A 179 28.59 -27.78 42.17
N GLN A 180 28.69 -27.02 41.08
CA GLN A 180 29.98 -26.56 40.56
C GLN A 180 30.47 -25.38 41.43
N PRO A 181 31.76 -25.37 41.85
CA PRO A 181 32.29 -24.39 42.80
C PRO A 181 32.29 -22.93 42.28
N ASP A 182 32.16 -22.72 40.98
CA ASP A 182 32.22 -21.39 40.34
C ASP A 182 30.86 -20.88 39.83
N SER A 183 29.74 -21.56 40.14
CA SER A 183 28.41 -21.13 39.68
C SER A 183 27.91 -19.94 40.51
N LEU A 184 27.64 -18.82 39.84
CA LEU A 184 27.04 -17.62 40.45
C LEU A 184 25.54 -17.88 40.71
N TYR A 185 25.22 -18.32 41.93
CA TYR A 185 23.85 -18.46 42.40
C TYR A 185 23.14 -17.10 42.46
N VAL A 186 21.89 -17.04 42.02
CA VAL A 186 20.97 -15.93 42.32
C VAL A 186 20.03 -16.38 43.41
N THR A 187 19.95 -15.61 44.50
CA THR A 187 18.91 -15.78 45.51
C THR A 187 17.65 -15.08 45.02
N VAL A 188 16.67 -15.87 44.59
CA VAL A 188 15.32 -15.38 44.28
C VAL A 188 14.48 -15.54 45.55
N PRO A 189 13.64 -14.56 45.94
CA PRO A 189 12.71 -14.73 47.05
C PRO A 189 11.70 -15.83 46.70
N GLY A 190 11.78 -16.98 47.37
CA GLY A 190 10.81 -18.06 47.21
C GLY A 190 9.46 -17.70 47.83
N GLU A 191 8.38 -18.27 47.30
CA GLU A 191 7.00 -18.03 47.78
C GLU A 191 6.77 -18.43 49.25
N THR A 192 7.69 -19.21 49.85
CA THR A 192 7.69 -19.62 51.27
C THR A 192 8.66 -18.84 52.16
N GLY A 193 9.31 -17.78 51.66
CA GLY A 193 10.22 -16.93 52.45
C GLY A 193 11.63 -17.50 52.65
N GLU A 194 11.93 -18.68 52.11
CA GLU A 194 13.30 -19.20 52.03
C GLU A 194 13.93 -18.83 50.68
N PRO A 195 15.20 -18.38 50.64
CA PRO A 195 15.86 -18.01 49.38
C PRO A 195 16.19 -19.28 48.57
N GLU A 196 15.50 -19.47 47.45
CA GLU A 196 15.79 -20.55 46.52
C GLU A 196 17.05 -20.19 45.71
N ARG A 197 18.04 -21.10 45.73
CA ARG A 197 19.28 -20.95 44.95
C ARG A 197 19.04 -21.53 43.56
N VAL A 198 18.76 -20.67 42.59
CA VAL A 198 18.70 -21.07 41.18
C VAL A 198 20.09 -20.94 40.58
N GLU A 199 20.63 -22.04 40.06
CA GLU A 199 21.84 -22.02 39.24
C GLU A 199 21.55 -21.22 37.97
N ARG A 200 22.30 -20.13 37.73
CA ARG A 200 22.23 -19.42 36.45
C ARG A 200 22.78 -20.34 35.37
N ASN A 201 21.92 -20.83 34.48
CA ASN A 201 22.38 -21.54 33.30
C ASN A 201 23.16 -20.55 32.41
N ASP A 202 24.44 -20.82 32.17
CA ASP A 202 25.26 -20.05 31.22
C ASP A 202 24.62 -19.94 29.84
N VAL A 203 23.87 -20.99 29.46
CA VAL A 203 23.07 -21.06 28.24
C VAL A 203 21.99 -19.98 28.22
N ASP A 204 21.23 -19.81 29.30
CA ASP A 204 20.13 -18.84 29.38
C ASP A 204 20.67 -17.40 29.34
N LEU A 205 21.81 -17.15 29.99
CA LEU A 205 22.50 -15.87 29.94
C LEU A 205 22.98 -15.54 28.52
N CYS A 206 23.56 -16.52 27.81
CA CYS A 206 23.98 -16.35 26.43
C CYS A 206 22.79 -16.07 25.51
N LEU A 207 21.67 -16.77 25.68
CA LEU A 207 20.44 -16.54 24.90
C LEU A 207 19.84 -15.16 25.15
N GLN A 208 19.82 -14.71 26.41
CA GLN A 208 19.36 -13.37 26.77
C GLN A 208 20.25 -12.28 26.14
N HIS A 209 21.57 -12.46 26.20
CA HIS A 209 22.52 -11.53 25.57
C HIS A 209 22.35 -11.48 24.05
N ILE A 210 22.14 -12.63 23.40
CA ILE A 210 21.87 -12.71 21.96
C ILE A 210 20.58 -11.93 21.63
N ARG A 211 19.49 -12.17 22.38
CA ARG A 211 18.22 -11.46 22.20
C ARG A 211 18.40 -9.95 22.30
N TYR A 212 19.14 -9.48 23.32
CA TYR A 212 19.40 -8.06 23.52
C TYR A 212 20.26 -7.48 22.40
N ALA A 213 21.34 -8.16 22.01
CA ALA A 213 22.18 -7.73 20.89
C ALA A 213 21.37 -7.60 19.59
N SER A 214 20.51 -8.59 19.28
CA SER A 214 19.64 -8.57 18.10
C SER A 214 18.62 -7.42 18.14
N LEU A 215 18.00 -7.15 19.29
CA LEU A 215 17.06 -6.02 19.39
C LEU A 215 17.78 -4.67 19.22
N ASN A 216 18.95 -4.49 19.84
CA ASN A 216 19.76 -3.29 19.70
C ASN A 216 20.19 -3.06 18.24
N MET A 217 20.61 -4.11 17.54
CA MET A 217 20.91 -4.02 16.10
C MET A 217 19.68 -3.61 15.29
N HIS A 218 18.53 -4.23 15.57
CA HIS A 218 17.30 -3.93 14.85
C HIS A 218 16.92 -2.45 14.99
N HIS A 219 17.03 -1.91 16.20
CA HIS A 219 16.76 -0.50 16.44
C HIS A 219 17.78 0.42 15.74
N LEU A 220 19.08 0.12 15.79
CA LEU A 220 20.08 0.89 15.04
C LEU A 220 19.84 0.85 13.52
N LEU A 221 19.42 -0.30 12.98
CA LEU A 221 19.05 -0.43 11.58
C LEU A 221 17.79 0.37 11.24
N ASN A 222 16.79 0.38 12.12
CA ASN A 222 15.58 1.17 11.95
C ASN A 222 15.91 2.67 11.89
N GLN A 223 16.79 3.16 12.76
CA GLN A 223 17.28 4.53 12.70
C GLN A 223 18.02 4.88 11.39
N LEU A 224 18.61 3.88 10.70
CA LEU A 224 19.29 4.09 9.42
C LEU A 224 18.34 4.10 8.21
N ARG A 225 17.09 3.63 8.36
CA ARG A 225 16.11 3.58 7.24
C ARG A 225 15.84 4.95 6.62
N PRO A 226 15.63 6.05 7.37
CA PRO A 226 15.38 7.36 6.77
C PRO A 226 16.59 7.87 5.97
N VAL A 227 17.80 7.62 6.45
CA VAL A 227 19.04 7.99 5.75
C VAL A 227 19.18 7.20 4.45
N GLN A 228 18.94 5.89 4.50
CA GLN A 228 18.94 5.02 3.32
C GLN A 228 17.89 5.44 2.29
N ALA A 229 16.67 5.79 2.73
CA ALA A 229 15.61 6.24 1.83
C ALA A 229 15.99 7.53 1.09
N ARG A 230 16.63 8.49 1.79
CA ARG A 230 17.12 9.73 1.18
C ARG A 230 18.21 9.47 0.15
N GLU A 231 19.16 8.58 0.45
CA GLU A 231 20.23 8.25 -0.50
C GLU A 231 19.70 7.48 -1.71
N ASN A 232 18.79 6.52 -1.50
CA ASN A 232 18.10 5.85 -2.60
C ASN A 232 17.35 6.83 -3.50
N LEU A 233 16.62 7.80 -2.91
CA LEU A 233 15.94 8.83 -3.67
C LEU A 233 16.92 9.70 -4.46
N ARG A 234 18.05 10.08 -3.86
CA ARG A 234 19.10 10.84 -4.52
C ARG A 234 19.63 10.09 -5.75
N VAL A 235 19.93 8.80 -5.60
CA VAL A 235 20.40 7.94 -6.69
C VAL A 235 19.37 7.89 -7.82
N ILE A 236 18.09 7.65 -7.50
CA ILE A 236 17.01 7.60 -8.49
C ILE A 236 16.88 8.95 -9.23
N MET A 237 16.92 10.07 -8.51
CA MET A 237 16.84 11.40 -9.11
C MET A 237 18.03 11.70 -10.04
N LEU A 238 19.24 11.32 -9.64
CA LEU A 238 20.42 11.46 -10.49
C LEU A 238 20.31 10.64 -11.77
N GLN A 239 19.81 9.41 -11.69
CA GLN A 239 19.53 8.57 -12.85
C GLN A 239 18.49 9.20 -13.78
N GLN A 240 17.42 9.78 -13.23
CA GLN A 240 16.41 10.48 -14.02
C GLN A 240 16.97 11.72 -14.72
N ILE A 241 17.82 12.50 -14.04
CA ILE A 241 18.49 13.66 -14.65
C ILE A 241 19.38 13.21 -15.80
N GLN A 242 20.16 12.14 -15.60
CA GLN A 242 21.04 11.61 -16.62
C GLN A 242 20.26 11.10 -17.84
N ALA A 243 19.21 10.32 -17.62
CA ALA A 243 18.33 9.84 -18.69
C ALA A 243 17.70 10.99 -19.48
N ARG A 244 17.22 12.04 -18.80
CA ARG A 244 16.65 13.23 -19.47
C ARG A 244 17.70 14.00 -20.27
N ARG A 245 18.95 14.07 -19.78
CA ARG A 245 20.05 14.71 -20.52
C ARG A 245 20.39 13.95 -21.79
N GLU A 246 20.44 12.62 -21.73
CA GLU A 246 20.69 11.76 -22.89
C GLU A 246 19.57 11.87 -23.94
N ILE A 247 18.31 11.85 -23.49
CA ILE A 247 17.16 12.09 -24.37
C ILE A 247 17.24 13.49 -25.01
N ALA A 248 17.53 14.53 -24.24
CA ALA A 248 17.67 15.88 -24.79
C ALA A 248 18.85 16.01 -25.77
N ALA A 249 19.97 15.33 -25.50
CA ALA A 249 21.12 15.30 -26.40
C ALA A 249 20.78 14.61 -27.73
N SER A 250 20.16 13.43 -27.68
CA SER A 250 19.71 12.72 -28.89
C SER A 250 18.67 13.52 -29.68
N LEU A 251 17.73 14.18 -29.01
CA LEU A 251 16.72 15.01 -29.67
C LEU A 251 17.34 16.23 -30.36
N ARG A 252 18.32 16.89 -29.70
CA ARG A 252 19.07 18.00 -30.32
C ARG A 252 19.82 17.55 -31.56
N GLU A 253 20.42 16.37 -31.53
CA GLU A 253 21.11 15.84 -32.71
C GLU A 253 20.11 15.52 -33.84
N GLN A 254 18.97 14.92 -33.55
CA GLN A 254 17.90 14.70 -34.53
C GLN A 254 17.38 16.01 -35.12
N ALA A 255 17.16 17.03 -34.29
CA ALA A 255 16.73 18.36 -34.76
C ALA A 255 17.80 19.01 -35.66
N ARG A 256 19.09 18.87 -35.33
CA ARG A 256 20.20 19.36 -36.16
C ARG A 256 20.21 18.68 -37.54
N LEU A 257 20.02 17.36 -37.57
CA LEU A 257 19.93 16.59 -38.82
C LEU A 257 18.71 17.01 -39.65
N ALA A 258 17.54 17.15 -39.02
CA ALA A 258 16.32 17.60 -39.69
C ALA A 258 16.46 19.02 -40.24
N GLN A 259 17.06 19.93 -39.48
CA GLN A 259 17.33 21.30 -39.94
C GLN A 259 18.27 21.32 -41.15
N ALA A 260 19.34 20.52 -41.12
CA ALA A 260 20.25 20.39 -42.27
C ALA A 260 19.53 19.85 -43.52
N GLN A 261 18.63 18.88 -43.36
CA GLN A 261 17.80 18.39 -44.46
C GLN A 261 16.86 19.48 -45.01
N ILE A 262 16.20 20.23 -44.13
CA ILE A 262 15.35 21.36 -44.52
C ILE A 262 16.15 22.42 -45.28
N ASP A 263 17.37 22.73 -44.84
CA ASP A 263 18.20 23.73 -45.50
C ASP A 263 18.66 23.26 -46.89
N VAL A 264 19.00 21.98 -47.05
CA VAL A 264 19.27 21.36 -48.37
C VAL A 264 18.04 21.41 -49.27
N LEU A 265 16.85 21.12 -48.75
CA LEU A 265 15.61 21.21 -49.53
C LEU A 265 15.30 22.66 -49.93
N LYS A 266 15.53 23.63 -49.03
CA LYS A 266 15.37 25.06 -49.32
C LYS A 266 16.34 25.54 -50.40
N THR A 267 17.61 25.14 -50.36
CA THR A 267 18.57 25.50 -51.42
C THR A 267 18.20 24.87 -52.74
N ARG A 268 17.71 23.62 -52.75
CA ARG A 268 17.16 22.98 -53.95
C ARG A 268 15.96 23.73 -54.50
N LEU A 269 15.01 24.14 -53.64
CA LEU A 269 13.81 24.88 -54.05
C LEU A 269 14.15 26.27 -54.61
N ARG A 270 15.08 27.00 -53.98
CA ARG A 270 15.59 28.28 -54.51
C ARG A 270 16.37 28.10 -55.81
N GLY A 271 17.05 26.96 -55.99
CA GLY A 271 17.71 26.61 -57.24
C GLY A 271 16.74 26.28 -58.39
N THR A 272 15.53 25.80 -58.07
CA THR A 272 14.48 25.51 -59.06
C THR A 272 13.68 26.74 -59.49
N GLU A 273 13.67 27.84 -58.73
CA GLU A 273 13.06 29.11 -59.18
C GLU A 273 13.78 29.74 -60.40
N HIS A 274 14.94 29.21 -60.80
CA HIS A 274 15.65 29.60 -62.03
C HIS A 274 15.72 28.51 -63.10
N ALA A 275 15.04 27.36 -62.92
CA ALA A 275 15.10 26.25 -63.85
C ALA A 275 13.77 25.49 -63.93
N ASP A 276 12.72 26.16 -64.41
CA ASP A 276 11.57 25.46 -64.98
C ASP A 276 11.96 24.92 -66.37
N MET A 277 12.49 23.69 -66.39
CA MET A 277 12.24 22.68 -67.44
C MET A 277 13.00 21.39 -67.11
N ALA A 278 12.34 20.44 -66.43
CA ALA A 278 12.38 19.00 -66.72
C ALA A 278 11.63 18.20 -65.64
N ILE A 279 10.62 17.46 -66.09
CA ILE A 279 9.85 16.46 -65.34
C ILE A 279 10.61 15.13 -65.39
N ASP A 280 10.82 14.48 -64.22
CA ASP A 280 10.76 13.02 -63.94
C ASP A 280 11.53 12.63 -62.63
N PRO A 281 11.32 11.45 -62.01
CA PRO A 281 10.10 10.84 -61.44
C PRO A 281 10.30 10.51 -59.91
N PRO A 282 9.37 9.86 -59.15
CA PRO A 282 9.40 9.87 -57.69
C PRO A 282 10.32 8.79 -57.09
N LEU A 283 11.14 9.18 -56.11
CA LEU A 283 11.93 8.26 -55.28
C LEU A 283 11.04 7.63 -54.20
N LYS A 284 10.97 6.29 -54.25
CA LYS A 284 10.21 5.38 -53.40
C LYS A 284 10.34 5.66 -51.90
N GLY A 285 9.20 5.73 -51.22
CA GLY A 285 9.10 5.58 -49.77
C GLY A 285 9.41 4.15 -49.35
N SER A 286 10.54 3.94 -48.67
CA SER A 286 10.92 2.65 -48.10
C SER A 286 11.65 2.78 -46.74
N ALA A 287 11.96 3.99 -46.28
CA ALA A 287 12.82 4.16 -45.09
C ALA A 287 12.05 4.55 -43.79
N VAL A 288 10.76 4.86 -43.88
CA VAL A 288 9.99 5.35 -42.73
C VAL A 288 9.31 4.20 -41.96
N GLU A 289 9.03 3.07 -42.60
CA GLU A 289 8.29 1.95 -41.99
C GLU A 289 9.18 0.99 -41.16
N GLU A 290 10.49 0.93 -41.45
CA GLU A 290 11.45 0.11 -40.68
C GLU A 290 11.85 0.73 -39.32
N LEU A 291 11.71 2.05 -39.16
CA LEU A 291 12.06 2.74 -37.92
C LEU A 291 10.97 2.59 -36.84
N ASP A 292 9.70 2.55 -37.23
CA ASP A 292 8.59 2.40 -36.27
C ASP A 292 8.45 0.97 -35.74
N THR A 293 8.72 -0.04 -36.57
CA THR A 293 8.77 -1.45 -36.12
C THR A 293 9.95 -1.72 -35.19
N SER A 294 11.10 -1.08 -35.44
CA SER A 294 12.29 -1.15 -34.57
C SER A 294 12.11 -0.42 -33.24
N ARG A 295 11.36 0.69 -33.23
CA ARG A 295 11.00 1.42 -31.99
C ARG A 295 10.03 0.63 -31.13
N SER A 296 9.04 -0.03 -31.75
CA SER A 296 8.08 -0.88 -31.04
C SER A 296 8.72 -2.14 -30.43
N LYS A 297 9.73 -2.74 -31.09
CA LYS A 297 10.53 -3.83 -30.52
C LYS A 297 11.40 -3.40 -29.32
N ARG A 298 12.11 -2.27 -29.40
CA ARG A 298 12.93 -1.77 -28.27
C ARG A 298 12.11 -1.35 -27.05
N VAL A 299 10.93 -0.78 -27.25
CA VAL A 299 10.04 -0.40 -26.15
C VAL A 299 9.49 -1.65 -25.44
N ARG A 300 9.17 -2.72 -26.19
CA ARG A 300 8.75 -4.00 -25.60
C ARG A 300 9.88 -4.72 -24.86
N GLU A 301 11.10 -4.71 -25.39
CA GLU A 301 12.25 -5.35 -24.74
C GLU A 301 12.68 -4.64 -23.45
N SER A 302 12.64 -3.31 -23.42
CA SER A 302 12.91 -2.54 -22.20
C SER A 302 11.83 -2.71 -21.13
N HIS A 303 10.56 -2.86 -21.52
CA HIS A 303 9.48 -3.19 -20.58
C HIS A 303 9.61 -4.60 -20.01
N ASN A 304 9.98 -5.61 -20.82
CA ASN A 304 10.20 -6.98 -20.36
C ASN A 304 11.44 -7.13 -19.46
N ALA A 305 12.51 -6.37 -19.72
CA ALA A 305 13.69 -6.32 -18.85
C ALA A 305 13.38 -5.66 -17.50
N PHE A 306 12.50 -4.65 -17.48
CA PHE A 306 12.04 -4.01 -16.24
C PHE A 306 11.19 -4.96 -15.37
N VAL A 307 10.31 -5.75 -16.00
CA VAL A 307 9.46 -6.72 -15.29
C VAL A 307 10.25 -7.90 -14.73
N THR A 308 11.28 -8.38 -15.45
CA THR A 308 12.14 -9.49 -14.99
C THR A 308 13.16 -9.05 -13.93
N ALA A 309 13.59 -7.79 -13.91
CA ALA A 309 14.47 -7.25 -12.87
C ALA A 309 13.75 -6.92 -11.55
N SER A 310 12.44 -6.63 -11.58
CA SER A 310 11.65 -6.32 -10.37
C SER A 310 11.24 -7.54 -9.55
N TYR A 311 11.29 -8.75 -10.12
CA TYR A 311 10.96 -9.98 -9.39
C TYR A 311 11.96 -11.09 -9.72
N PRO A 312 13.01 -11.31 -8.91
CA PRO A 312 13.80 -12.53 -9.04
C PRO A 312 12.89 -13.72 -8.74
N LYS A 313 12.72 -14.60 -9.73
CA LYS A 313 12.08 -15.92 -9.52
C LYS A 313 12.79 -16.59 -8.35
N LYS A 314 12.05 -16.89 -7.29
CA LYS A 314 12.49 -17.78 -6.22
C LYS A 314 12.85 -19.12 -6.87
N ALA A 315 14.12 -19.51 -6.75
CA ALA A 315 14.56 -20.89 -6.87
C ALA A 315 14.28 -21.61 -5.54
#